data_AF-A0A640Y8A6-F1
#
_entry.id   AF-A0A640Y8A6-F1
#
_cell.length_a   1.000
_cell.length_b   1.000
_cell.length_c   1.000
_cell.angle_alpha   90.00
_cell.angle_beta   90.00
_cell.angle_gamma   90.00
#
_symmetry.space_group_name_H-M   'P 1'
#
loop_
_entity.id
_entity.type
_entity.pdbx_description
1 polymer ?
#
loop_
_entity_poly.entity_id
_entity_poly.type
_entity_poly.pdbx_seq_one_letter_code
_entity_poly.pdbx_strand_id
1 'polypeptide(L)'
;MSGVRIGTRGSTLALAQAGPVAAAIGDAETVVIRTAGDEGGPTAPETSDKSRFVGAIEAALLAGEVDLAVHSAKDLPAELPDGLALLGVPAREDPADVWVGPGTGPEELAKGARVGTASIRRRSQLLALRGDLDVIAGGPAPSRP
;
A
#
# COMPACT_ATOMS: atom_id res chain seq x y z
N MET A 1 25.96 21.51 -0.80
CA MET A 1 24.49 21.50 -0.72
C MET A 1 24.10 20.08 -0.37
N SER A 2 23.19 19.86 0.59
CA SER A 2 22.63 18.52 0.82
C SER A 2 21.60 18.26 -0.27
N GLY A 3 21.64 17.07 -0.88
CA GLY A 3 20.65 16.65 -1.87
C GLY A 3 19.23 16.53 -1.26
N VAL A 4 18.24 16.30 -2.12
CA VAL A 4 16.83 16.17 -1.74
C VAL A 4 16.62 14.88 -0.93
N ARG A 5 16.01 14.98 0.26
CA ARG A 5 15.68 13.84 1.11
C ARG A 5 14.28 13.33 0.79
N ILE A 6 14.17 12.10 0.30
CA ILE A 6 12.91 11.46 -0.08
C ILE A 6 12.49 10.48 1.01
N GLY A 7 11.45 10.83 1.77
CA GLY A 7 10.79 9.94 2.71
C GLY A 7 10.06 8.79 2.02
N THR A 8 10.28 7.56 2.48
CA THR A 8 9.53 6.38 2.01
C THR A 8 9.43 5.33 3.12
N ARG A 9 8.53 4.36 2.95
CA ARG A 9 8.46 3.18 3.82
C ARG A 9 9.61 2.21 3.53
N GLY A 10 9.94 1.38 4.51
CA GLY A 10 11.03 0.40 4.40
C GLY A 10 10.73 -0.88 3.62
N SER A 11 9.53 -1.03 3.03
CA SER A 11 9.18 -2.24 2.28
C SER A 11 9.87 -2.28 0.92
N THR A 12 10.13 -3.48 0.39
CA THR A 12 10.75 -3.65 -0.94
C THR A 12 10.00 -2.90 -2.04
N LEU A 13 8.66 -2.91 -1.99
CA LEU A 13 7.84 -2.17 -2.96
C LEU A 13 7.98 -0.66 -2.80
N ALA A 14 8.00 -0.14 -1.56
CA ALA A 14 8.12 1.30 -1.33
C ALA A 14 9.50 1.84 -1.75
N LEU A 15 10.57 1.07 -1.52
CA LEU A 15 11.90 1.39 -2.03
C LEU A 15 11.95 1.36 -3.56
N ALA A 16 11.34 0.35 -4.19
CA ALA A 16 11.24 0.26 -5.64
C ALA A 16 10.45 1.43 -6.25
N GLN A 17 9.45 1.98 -5.54
CA GLN A 17 8.70 3.16 -5.96
C GLN A 17 9.51 4.46 -5.81
N ALA A 18 10.29 4.60 -4.75
CA ALA A 18 11.12 5.79 -4.51
C ALA A 18 12.31 5.89 -5.47
N GLY A 19 12.89 4.76 -5.89
CA GLY A 19 14.07 4.71 -6.75
C GLY A 19 13.98 5.52 -8.05
N PRO A 20 12.94 5.30 -8.91
CA PRO A 20 12.76 6.08 -10.13
C PRO A 20 12.59 7.59 -9.89
N VAL A 21 11.93 7.98 -8.78
CA VAL A 21 11.77 9.39 -8.41
C VAL A 21 13.11 10.00 -8.00
N ALA A 22 13.90 9.30 -7.18
CA ALA A 22 15.24 9.73 -6.81
C ALA A 22 16.14 9.89 -8.04
N ALA A 23 16.10 8.92 -8.96
CA ALA A 23 16.88 8.95 -10.21
C ALA A 23 16.48 10.13 -11.11
N ALA A 24 15.18 10.47 -11.18
CA ALA A 24 14.70 11.61 -11.96
C ALA A 24 15.13 12.96 -11.36
N ILE A 25 15.28 13.04 -10.02
CA ILE A 25 15.77 14.24 -9.32
C ILE A 25 17.30 14.36 -9.44
N GLY A 26 18.02 13.25 -9.46
CA GLY A 26 19.48 13.19 -9.58
C GLY A 26 20.19 13.35 -8.24
N ASP A 27 20.17 14.54 -7.65
CA ASP A 27 20.79 14.82 -6.35
C ASP A 27 19.79 14.56 -5.21
N ALA A 28 19.48 13.28 -4.98
CA ALA A 28 18.51 12.85 -3.97
C ALA A 28 18.94 11.59 -3.21
N GLU A 29 18.56 11.51 -1.94
CA GLU A 29 18.74 10.33 -1.09
C GLU A 29 17.39 9.84 -0.54
N THR A 30 17.27 8.53 -0.33
CA THR A 30 16.06 7.92 0.24
C THR A 30 16.20 7.76 1.75
N VAL A 31 15.24 8.31 2.50
CA VAL A 31 15.15 8.23 3.95
C VAL A 31 14.01 7.27 4.32
N VAL A 32 14.36 6.15 4.95
CA VAL A 32 13.38 5.16 5.39
C VAL A 32 12.72 5.62 6.68
N ILE A 33 11.40 5.78 6.65
CA ILE A 33 10.58 6.15 7.79
C ILE A 33 9.74 4.94 8.18
N ARG A 34 9.84 4.52 9.44
CA ARG A 34 9.02 3.44 10.00
C ARG A 34 7.63 3.97 10.33
N THR A 35 6.61 3.22 9.95
CA THR A 35 5.21 3.60 10.16
C THR A 35 4.53 2.61 11.09
N ALA A 36 3.48 3.03 11.81
CA ALA A 36 2.71 2.13 12.69
C ALA A 36 2.05 0.96 11.93
N GLY A 37 1.85 1.11 10.62
CA GLY A 37 1.41 0.04 9.73
C GLY A 37 2.46 -1.04 9.49
N ASP A 38 3.75 -0.76 9.68
CA ASP A 38 4.84 -1.72 9.53
C ASP A 38 4.99 -2.64 10.77
N GLU A 39 4.50 -2.20 11.93
CA GLU A 39 4.66 -2.91 13.21
C GLU A 39 3.56 -3.95 13.49
N GLY A 40 2.57 -4.09 12.60
CA GLY A 40 1.58 -5.18 12.65
C GLY A 40 0.58 -5.16 13.81
N GLY A 41 0.45 -4.04 14.53
CA GLY A 41 -0.49 -3.89 15.64
C GLY A 41 -1.98 -3.84 15.25
N PRO A 42 -2.90 -4.09 16.20
CA PRO A 42 -4.35 -3.96 15.97
C PRO A 42 -4.72 -2.53 15.57
N THR A 43 -5.68 -2.39 14.65
CA THR A 43 -6.26 -1.09 14.31
C THR A 43 -7.08 -0.57 15.48
N ALA A 44 -6.76 0.63 15.96
CA ALA A 44 -7.69 1.35 16.82
C ALA A 44 -8.96 1.64 15.99
N PRO A 45 -10.17 1.45 16.54
CA PRO A 45 -11.42 1.55 15.79
C PRO A 45 -11.66 2.91 15.11
N GLU A 46 -10.96 3.96 15.53
CA GLU A 46 -11.08 5.32 15.01
C GLU A 46 -9.98 5.70 13.99
N THR A 47 -8.97 4.86 13.79
CA THR A 47 -7.88 5.15 12.84
C THR A 47 -8.21 4.51 11.49
N SER A 48 -8.42 5.32 10.45
CA SER A 48 -8.48 4.77 9.09
C SER A 48 -7.16 4.06 8.77
N ASP A 49 -7.23 2.86 8.18
CA ASP A 49 -6.05 2.04 7.84
C ASP A 49 -4.96 2.83 7.10
N LYS A 50 -5.36 3.86 6.35
CA LYS A 50 -4.46 4.74 5.59
C LYS A 50 -3.56 5.58 6.49
N SER A 51 -4.13 6.18 7.55
CA SER A 51 -3.39 7.04 8.49
C SER A 51 -2.19 6.31 9.12
N ARG A 52 -2.28 4.98 9.29
CA ARG A 52 -1.18 4.15 9.82
C ARG A 52 0.06 4.10 8.93
N PHE A 53 -0.08 4.30 7.63
CA PHE A 53 1.02 4.17 6.67
C PHE A 53 1.57 5.51 6.19
N VAL A 54 0.82 6.61 6.36
CA VAL A 54 1.25 7.95 5.91
C VAL A 54 1.62 8.87 7.06
N GLY A 55 1.01 8.75 8.25
CA GLY A 55 1.11 9.79 9.28
C GLY A 55 2.54 10.08 9.77
N ALA A 56 3.39 9.06 9.91
CA ALA A 56 4.79 9.26 10.30
C ALA A 56 5.61 9.98 9.21
N ILE A 57 5.28 9.75 7.94
CA ILE A 57 5.95 10.39 6.80
C ILE A 57 5.45 11.83 6.64
N GLU A 58 4.15 12.07 6.82
CA GLU A 58 3.56 13.42 6.85
C GLU A 58 4.16 14.27 7.98
N ALA A 59 4.34 13.69 9.18
CA ALA A 59 4.99 14.37 10.29
C ALA A 59 6.45 14.74 9.96
N ALA A 60 7.20 13.84 9.33
CA ALA A 60 8.58 14.10 8.92
C ALA A 60 8.67 15.20 7.85
N LEU A 61 7.72 15.26 6.90
CA LEU A 61 7.62 16.35 5.92
C LEU A 61 7.36 17.70 6.61
N LEU A 62 6.36 17.75 7.50
CA LEU A 62 6.00 18.98 8.22
C LEU A 62 7.13 19.47 9.14
N ALA A 63 7.91 18.54 9.71
CA ALA A 63 9.08 18.86 10.53
C ALA A 63 10.33 19.24 9.70
N GLY A 64 10.29 19.10 8.37
CA GLY A 64 11.45 19.34 7.49
C GLY A 64 12.57 18.29 7.65
N GLU A 65 12.25 17.11 8.17
CA GLU A 65 13.18 15.98 8.27
C GLU A 65 13.40 15.31 6.91
N VAL A 66 12.40 15.37 6.03
CA VAL A 66 12.48 15.01 4.61
C VAL A 66 11.85 16.12 3.77
N ASP A 67 12.26 16.21 2.50
CA ASP A 67 11.85 17.29 1.60
C ASP A 67 10.70 16.86 0.67
N LEU A 68 10.59 15.57 0.39
CA LEU A 68 9.53 14.96 -0.43
C LEU A 68 9.19 13.56 0.11
N ALA A 69 7.99 13.06 -0.17
CA ALA A 69 7.62 11.67 0.11
C ALA A 69 7.09 10.97 -1.14
N VAL A 70 7.37 9.67 -1.25
CA VAL A 70 6.82 8.80 -2.29
C VAL A 70 5.89 7.77 -1.67
N HIS A 71 4.66 7.71 -2.18
CA HIS A 71 3.63 6.78 -1.71
C HIS A 71 2.96 6.05 -2.87
N SER A 72 2.43 4.87 -2.57
CA SER A 72 1.37 4.28 -3.39
C SER A 72 0.11 5.14 -3.26
N ALA A 73 -0.41 5.63 -4.39
CA ALA A 73 -1.55 6.57 -4.38
C ALA A 73 -2.80 6.04 -3.64
N LYS A 74 -3.03 4.72 -3.65
CA LYS A 74 -4.17 4.09 -2.96
C LYS A 74 -4.11 4.26 -1.43
N ASP A 75 -2.91 4.47 -0.88
CA ASP A 75 -2.66 4.56 0.55
C ASP A 75 -2.77 6.01 1.06
N LEU A 76 -2.81 7.00 0.15
CA LEU A 76 -3.01 8.40 0.51
C LEU A 76 -4.45 8.65 1.01
N PRO A 77 -4.61 9.53 2.02
CA PRO A 77 -5.92 9.98 2.47
C PRO A 77 -6.62 10.81 1.38
N ALA A 78 -7.93 10.96 1.49
CA ALA A 78 -8.71 11.77 0.55
C ALA A 78 -8.43 13.28 0.72
N GLU A 79 -8.20 13.69 1.96
CA GLU A 79 -7.83 15.05 2.35
C GLU A 79 -6.40 15.01 2.88
N LEU A 80 -5.54 15.91 2.39
CA LEU A 80 -4.18 16.05 2.88
C LEU A 80 -4.14 17.02 4.05
N PRO A 81 -3.24 16.81 5.04
CA PRO A 81 -3.01 17.78 6.10
C PRO A 81 -2.60 19.15 5.54
N ASP A 82 -2.98 20.21 6.24
CA ASP A 82 -2.54 21.56 5.92
C ASP A 82 -1.00 21.64 5.85
N GLY A 83 -0.49 22.36 4.85
CA GLY A 83 0.94 22.47 4.60
C GLY A 83 1.54 21.37 3.72
N LEU A 84 0.75 20.34 3.36
CA LEU A 84 1.15 19.30 2.42
C LEU A 84 0.35 19.39 1.11
N ALA A 85 0.97 18.96 0.01
CA ALA A 85 0.35 18.93 -1.30
C ALA A 85 0.89 17.78 -2.15
N LEU A 86 0.11 17.32 -3.14
CA LEU A 86 0.62 16.43 -4.18
C LEU A 86 1.44 17.23 -5.18
N LEU A 87 2.76 17.03 -5.18
CA LEU A 87 3.65 17.72 -6.11
C LEU A 87 3.62 17.13 -7.52
N GLY A 88 3.39 15.82 -7.63
CA GLY A 88 3.37 15.14 -8.92
C GLY A 88 2.85 13.72 -8.81
N VAL A 89 2.37 13.21 -9.94
CA VAL A 89 1.91 11.83 -10.09
C VAL A 89 2.66 11.23 -11.27
N PRO A 90 3.54 10.23 -11.06
CA PRO A 90 4.22 9.54 -12.15
C PRO A 90 3.22 8.87 -13.11
N ALA A 91 3.70 8.44 -14.28
CA ALA A 91 2.91 7.65 -15.21
C ALA A 91 2.32 6.43 -14.50
N ARG A 92 1.04 6.17 -14.75
CA ARG A 92 0.29 5.12 -14.04
C ARG A 92 0.62 3.75 -14.62
N GLU A 93 1.06 2.85 -13.75
CA GLU A 93 1.19 1.41 -14.05
C GLU A 93 -0.18 0.73 -14.19
N ASP A 94 -0.21 -0.50 -14.68
CA ASP A 94 -1.45 -1.29 -14.83
C ASP A 94 -2.24 -1.32 -13.49
N PRO A 95 -3.47 -0.76 -13.45
CA PRO A 95 -4.28 -0.72 -12.24
C PRO A 95 -5.07 -2.00 -11.96
N ALA A 96 -4.97 -3.03 -12.82
CA ALA A 96 -5.75 -4.25 -12.69
C ALA A 96 -5.41 -5.03 -11.40
N ASP A 97 -6.43 -5.68 -10.85
CA ASP A 97 -6.19 -6.74 -9.86
C ASP A 97 -5.70 -8.00 -10.60
N VAL A 98 -4.74 -8.70 -9.99
CA VAL A 98 -4.18 -9.94 -10.54
C VAL A 98 -4.64 -11.13 -9.71
N TRP A 99 -5.00 -12.22 -10.39
CA TRP A 99 -5.27 -13.51 -9.75
C TRP A 99 -3.95 -14.23 -9.45
N VAL A 100 -3.77 -14.66 -8.20
CA VAL A 100 -2.62 -15.44 -7.77
C VAL A 100 -3.12 -16.71 -7.09
N GLY A 101 -3.05 -17.83 -7.81
CA GLY A 101 -3.57 -19.11 -7.34
C GLY A 101 -3.68 -20.12 -8.48
N PRO A 102 -4.33 -21.27 -8.23
CA PRO A 102 -4.65 -22.24 -9.27
C PRO A 102 -5.60 -21.66 -10.32
N GLY A 103 -5.49 -22.16 -11.55
CA GLY A 103 -6.33 -21.76 -12.68
C GLY A 103 -6.07 -20.34 -13.17
N THR A 104 -6.93 -19.85 -14.07
CA THR A 104 -6.83 -18.48 -14.59
C THR A 104 -7.72 -17.47 -13.87
N GLY A 105 -8.65 -17.94 -13.04
CA GLY A 105 -9.58 -17.09 -12.29
C GLY A 105 -10.47 -17.84 -11.30
N PRO A 106 -11.30 -17.10 -10.53
CA PRO A 106 -12.19 -17.68 -9.52
C PRO A 106 -13.25 -18.64 -10.10
N GLU A 107 -13.57 -18.55 -11.39
CA GLU A 107 -14.51 -19.42 -12.10
C GLU A 107 -14.06 -20.88 -12.14
N GLU A 108 -12.75 -21.13 -12.16
CA GLU A 108 -12.16 -22.48 -12.19
C GLU A 108 -12.08 -23.13 -10.80
N LEU A 109 -12.40 -22.38 -9.74
CA LEU A 109 -12.31 -22.90 -8.38
C LEU A 109 -13.44 -23.87 -8.04
N ALA A 110 -13.08 -24.91 -7.30
CA ALA A 110 -14.03 -25.83 -6.67
C ALA A 110 -15.06 -25.08 -5.82
N LYS A 111 -16.26 -25.66 -5.70
CA LYS A 111 -17.32 -25.10 -4.86
C LYS A 111 -16.83 -24.95 -3.41
N GLY A 112 -17.05 -23.78 -2.81
CA GLY A 112 -16.61 -23.52 -1.43
C GLY A 112 -15.12 -23.24 -1.28
N ALA A 113 -14.39 -22.97 -2.38
CA ALA A 113 -12.97 -22.69 -2.32
C ALA A 113 -12.67 -21.41 -1.52
N ARG A 114 -11.50 -21.42 -0.86
CA ARG A 114 -11.03 -20.32 -0.03
C ARG A 114 -10.18 -19.34 -0.82
N VAL A 115 -10.45 -18.04 -0.66
CA VAL A 115 -9.69 -16.96 -1.32
C VAL A 115 -9.24 -15.93 -0.28
N GLY A 116 -7.95 -15.61 -0.25
CA GLY A 116 -7.37 -14.66 0.70
C GLY A 116 -7.35 -13.23 0.16
N THR A 117 -8.04 -12.31 0.82
CA THR A 117 -7.90 -10.86 0.59
C THR A 117 -8.38 -10.06 1.80
N ALA A 118 -7.55 -9.14 2.28
CA ALA A 118 -7.97 -8.17 3.30
C ALA A 118 -8.75 -6.98 2.72
N SER A 119 -8.83 -6.85 1.38
CA SER A 119 -9.53 -5.76 0.73
C SER A 119 -11.05 -6.01 0.72
N ILE A 120 -11.80 -5.15 1.38
CA ILE A 120 -13.27 -5.16 1.35
C ILE A 120 -13.79 -5.05 -0.09
N ARG A 121 -13.15 -4.21 -0.93
CA ARG A 121 -13.49 -4.07 -2.35
C ARG A 121 -13.36 -5.38 -3.11
N ARG A 122 -12.23 -6.08 -2.97
CA ARG A 122 -12.02 -7.35 -3.68
C ARG A 122 -12.95 -8.44 -3.14
N ARG A 123 -13.17 -8.48 -1.83
CA ARG A 123 -14.11 -9.41 -1.20
C ARG A 123 -15.53 -9.25 -1.73
N SER A 124 -16.06 -8.03 -1.78
CA SER A 124 -17.42 -7.79 -2.27
C SER A 124 -17.56 -8.16 -3.75
N GLN A 125 -16.57 -7.82 -4.58
CA GLN A 125 -16.57 -8.17 -6.00
C GLN A 125 -16.49 -9.69 -6.23
N LEU A 126 -15.64 -10.40 -5.49
CA LEU A 126 -15.54 -11.86 -5.56
C LEU A 126 -16.84 -12.55 -5.16
N LEU A 127 -17.48 -12.13 -4.06
CA LEU A 127 -18.72 -12.73 -3.58
C LEU A 127 -19.92 -12.40 -4.48
N ALA A 128 -19.90 -11.24 -5.15
CA ALA A 128 -20.90 -10.91 -6.17
C ALA A 128 -20.77 -11.82 -7.41
N LEU A 129 -19.54 -12.18 -7.79
CA LEU A 129 -19.26 -13.08 -8.91
C LEU A 129 -19.52 -14.56 -8.56
N ARG A 130 -19.07 -14.99 -7.38
CA ARG A 130 -19.14 -16.37 -6.89
C ARG A 130 -19.50 -16.36 -5.40
N GLY A 131 -20.81 -16.41 -5.12
CA GLY A 131 -21.34 -16.32 -3.75
C GLY A 131 -21.01 -17.51 -2.84
N ASP A 132 -20.49 -18.61 -3.38
CA ASP A 132 -20.10 -19.80 -2.62
C ASP A 132 -18.66 -19.75 -2.07
N LEU A 133 -17.84 -18.75 -2.45
CA LEU A 133 -16.44 -18.68 -2.02
C LEU A 133 -16.30 -18.35 -0.52
N ASP A 134 -15.37 -19.02 0.14
CA ASP A 134 -14.92 -18.68 1.50
C ASP A 134 -13.84 -17.59 1.43
N VAL A 135 -14.26 -16.32 1.44
CA VAL A 135 -13.32 -15.18 1.36
C VAL A 135 -12.85 -14.78 2.77
N ILE A 136 -11.54 -14.89 3.01
CA ILE A 136 -10.92 -14.60 4.31
C ILE A 136 -10.00 -13.36 4.25
N ALA A 137 -9.99 -12.55 5.31
CA ALA A 137 -8.95 -11.54 5.50
C ALA A 137 -7.64 -12.29 5.85
N GLY A 138 -6.56 -12.05 5.10
CA GLY A 138 -5.37 -12.89 5.07
C GLY A 138 -4.87 -13.36 6.45
N GLY A 139 -4.67 -14.68 6.56
CA GLY A 139 -3.73 -15.35 7.46
C GLY A 139 -2.83 -16.25 6.60
N PRO A 140 -1.77 -16.89 7.17
CA PRO A 140 -0.95 -17.82 6.39
C PRO A 140 -1.86 -18.84 5.69
N ALA A 141 -1.52 -19.19 4.45
CA ALA A 141 -2.16 -20.32 3.79
C ALA A 141 -2.11 -21.52 4.76
N PRO A 142 -3.20 -22.25 4.99
CA PRO A 142 -3.10 -23.48 5.76
C PRO A 142 -2.05 -24.36 5.08
N SER A 143 -1.04 -24.77 5.85
CA SER A 143 -0.13 -25.83 5.45
C SER A 143 -1.01 -27.03 5.05
N ARG A 144 -0.98 -27.38 3.77
CA ARG A 144 -1.70 -28.55 3.27
C ARG A 144 -1.12 -29.80 3.97
N PRO A 145 -1.93 -30.73 4.49
CA PRO A 145 -1.44 -32.05 4.87
C PRO A 145 -0.92 -32.81 3.64
#